data_AF-A0A3B5Y7J8-F1
#
_entry.id   AF-A0A3B5Y7J8-F1
#
_cell.length_a   1.000
_cell.length_b   1.000
_cell.length_c   1.000
_cell.angle_alpha   90.00
_cell.angle_beta   90.00
_cell.angle_gamma   90.00
#
_symmetry.space_group_name_H-M   'P 1'
#
loop_
_entity.id
_entity.type
_entity.pdbx_description
1 polymer ?
#
loop_
_entity_poly.entity_id
_entity_poly.type
_entity_poly.pdbx_seq_one_letter_code
_entity_poly.pdbx_strand_id
1 'polypeptide(L)'
;MAQLFGPMREGTTAAAIQIQDMEPDIFKALLGFVYTDLMPEMEAEREAEVEEGGADEVTWLRHLLAAADRFDLQRLKSMCEERLLEHIDLSSVSAILAVAAQLQCCGLREACLEFLKVQSAADLGEVMATSDWEHIGATDHSVLNQLIAKLASKV
;
A
#
# COMPACT_ATOMS: atom_id res chain seq x y z
N MET A 1 10.76 9.24 -1.54
CA MET A 1 11.78 10.33 -1.61
C MET A 1 11.06 11.64 -1.39
N ALA A 2 11.34 12.36 -0.29
CA ALA A 2 10.55 13.50 0.16
C ALA A 2 10.67 14.72 -0.79
N GLN A 3 9.55 15.22 -1.31
CA GLN A 3 9.52 16.28 -2.33
C GLN A 3 9.57 17.72 -1.77
N LEU A 4 9.41 17.90 -0.47
CA LEU A 4 9.21 19.23 0.15
C LEU A 4 10.42 19.79 0.93
N PHE A 5 11.55 19.08 0.97
CA PHE A 5 12.75 19.55 1.66
C PHE A 5 13.72 20.21 0.68
N GLY A 6 13.57 21.51 0.44
CA GLY A 6 14.48 22.33 -0.36
C GLY A 6 13.83 23.61 -0.90
N PRO A 7 14.62 24.57 -1.44
CA PRO A 7 14.06 25.74 -2.10
C PRO A 7 13.21 25.31 -3.32
N MET A 8 11.89 25.45 -3.22
CA MET A 8 10.94 25.03 -4.25
C MET A 8 10.79 26.10 -5.35
N ARG A 9 10.72 25.64 -6.60
CA ARG A 9 10.42 26.52 -7.75
C ARG A 9 9.03 27.17 -7.62
N GLU A 10 8.08 26.51 -6.97
CA GLU A 10 6.76 27.10 -6.68
C GLU A 10 6.83 28.31 -5.74
N GLY A 11 7.81 28.35 -4.82
CA GLY A 11 7.89 29.38 -3.78
C GLY A 11 8.21 30.80 -4.27
N THR A 12 8.63 30.96 -5.52
CA THR A 12 9.08 32.25 -6.06
C THR A 12 8.09 32.95 -7.01
N THR A 13 7.11 32.24 -7.59
CA THR A 13 6.26 32.84 -8.65
C THR A 13 4.86 32.24 -8.84
N ALA A 14 4.49 31.15 -8.16
CA ALA A 14 3.21 30.47 -8.40
C ALA A 14 2.27 30.59 -7.20
N ALA A 15 1.05 31.08 -7.41
CA ALA A 15 0.00 31.15 -6.38
C ALA A 15 -0.67 29.79 -6.08
N ALA A 16 -0.33 28.75 -6.85
CA ALA A 16 -0.91 27.41 -6.73
C ALA A 16 0.15 26.34 -7.00
N ILE A 17 0.05 25.23 -6.27
CA ILE A 17 0.90 24.04 -6.43
C ILE A 17 0.06 22.97 -7.14
N GLN A 18 0.55 22.45 -8.26
CA GLN A 18 -0.13 21.39 -8.99
C GLN A 18 0.32 20.03 -8.47
N ILE A 19 -0.64 19.21 -8.03
CA ILE A 19 -0.40 17.84 -7.59
C ILE A 19 -0.85 16.90 -8.71
N GLN A 20 0.10 16.14 -9.25
CA GLN A 20 -0.12 15.16 -10.32
C GLN A 20 -0.14 13.74 -9.74
N ASP A 21 -0.78 12.81 -10.45
CA ASP A 21 -0.81 11.37 -10.12
C ASP A 21 -1.33 11.08 -8.71
N MET A 22 -2.39 11.77 -8.31
CA MET A 22 -3.07 11.55 -7.03
C MET A 22 -4.55 11.82 -7.19
N GLU A 23 -5.36 10.91 -6.68
CA GLU A 23 -6.82 11.04 -6.69
C GLU A 23 -7.26 12.13 -5.70
N PRO A 24 -8.28 12.96 -6.04
CA PRO A 24 -8.71 14.06 -5.19
C PRO A 24 -9.09 13.64 -3.77
N ASP A 25 -9.74 12.48 -3.63
CA ASP A 25 -10.23 12.00 -2.33
C ASP A 25 -9.09 11.51 -1.44
N ILE A 26 -8.07 10.88 -2.03
CA ILE A 26 -6.83 10.51 -1.32
C ILE A 26 -6.10 11.77 -0.85
N PHE A 27 -6.03 12.81 -1.68
CA PHE A 27 -5.39 14.05 -1.28
C PHE A 27 -6.18 14.79 -0.18
N LYS A 28 -7.52 14.78 -0.27
CA LYS A 28 -8.40 15.32 0.78
C LYS A 28 -8.21 14.58 2.10
N ALA A 29 -8.15 13.26 2.08
CA ALA A 29 -7.86 12.43 3.25
C ALA A 29 -6.49 12.75 3.86
N LEU A 30 -5.46 12.88 3.02
CA LEU A 30 -4.11 13.26 3.45
C LEU A 30 -4.09 14.64 4.12
N LEU A 31 -4.77 15.64 3.54
CA LEU A 31 -4.92 16.95 4.18
C LEU A 31 -5.66 16.86 5.51
N GLY A 32 -6.73 16.06 5.58
CA GLY A 32 -7.44 15.78 6.83
C GLY A 32 -6.50 15.29 7.92
N PHE A 33 -5.65 14.31 7.62
CA PHE A 33 -4.61 13.84 8.54
C PHE A 33 -3.62 14.95 8.91
N VAL A 34 -3.12 15.74 7.96
CA VAL A 34 -2.16 16.83 8.25
C VAL A 34 -2.72 17.85 9.24
N TYR A 35 -4.03 18.15 9.16
CA TYR A 35 -4.67 19.14 10.04
C TYR A 35 -5.22 18.58 11.35
N THR A 36 -5.56 17.29 11.41
CA THR A 36 -6.23 16.69 12.57
C THR A 36 -5.41 15.63 13.28
N ASP A 37 -4.37 15.09 12.62
CA ASP A 37 -3.53 13.99 13.08
C ASP A 37 -4.32 12.70 13.38
N LEU A 38 -5.51 12.58 12.77
CA LEU A 38 -6.42 11.44 12.86
C LEU A 38 -6.35 10.59 11.60
N MET A 39 -6.49 9.26 11.75
CA MET A 39 -6.60 8.36 10.62
C MET A 39 -7.78 8.78 9.76
N PRO A 40 -7.60 9.05 8.46
CA PRO A 40 -8.72 9.26 7.58
C PRO A 40 -9.53 7.96 7.47
N GLU A 41 -10.85 8.08 7.40
CA GLU A 41 -11.73 6.98 7.04
C GLU A 41 -12.13 7.14 5.58
N MET A 42 -12.31 6.02 4.87
CA MET A 42 -12.84 6.05 3.52
C MET A 42 -14.25 6.65 3.59
N GLU A 43 -14.46 7.81 2.95
CA GLU A 43 -15.78 8.40 2.82
C GLU A 43 -16.58 7.49 1.87
N ALA A 44 -17.33 6.54 2.43
CA ALA A 44 -18.30 5.77 1.65
C ALA A 44 -19.38 6.77 1.20
N GLU A 45 -19.30 7.22 -0.05
CA GLU A 45 -20.40 7.95 -0.66
C GLU A 45 -21.65 7.08 -0.54
N ARG A 46 -22.57 7.53 0.33
CA ARG A 46 -23.83 6.85 0.59
C ARG A 46 -24.57 6.71 -0.73
N GLU A 47 -24.64 5.49 -1.25
CA GLU A 47 -25.77 4.89 -1.97
C GLU A 47 -25.30 3.67 -2.79
N ALA A 48 -25.14 2.53 -2.11
CA ALA A 48 -25.68 1.24 -2.55
C ALA A 48 -25.23 0.15 -1.58
N GLU A 49 -26.14 -0.77 -1.33
CA GLU A 49 -25.94 -2.07 -0.74
C GLU A 49 -24.65 -2.74 -1.26
N VAL A 50 -23.94 -3.49 -0.40
CA VAL A 50 -23.39 -4.84 -0.63
C VAL A 50 -22.20 -5.11 0.31
N GLU A 51 -22.18 -6.31 0.87
CA GLU A 51 -21.18 -6.90 1.76
C GLU A 51 -19.77 -7.09 1.14
N GLU A 52 -19.31 -6.24 0.22
CA GLU A 52 -18.02 -6.34 -0.48
C GLU A 52 -17.07 -5.15 -0.21
N GLY A 53 -17.17 -4.50 0.96
CA GLY A 53 -16.40 -3.29 1.28
C GLY A 53 -14.88 -3.48 1.49
N GLY A 54 -14.38 -4.72 1.54
CA GLY A 54 -12.96 -4.98 1.85
C GLY A 54 -11.98 -4.68 0.72
N ALA A 55 -12.35 -4.98 -0.54
CA ALA A 55 -11.46 -4.79 -1.68
C ALA A 55 -11.26 -3.30 -2.03
N ASP A 56 -12.34 -2.52 -1.90
CA ASP A 56 -12.33 -1.07 -2.10
C ASP A 56 -11.52 -0.38 -1.00
N GLU A 57 -11.68 -0.80 0.26
CA GLU A 57 -10.88 -0.29 1.38
C GLU A 57 -9.39 -0.60 1.22
N VAL A 58 -9.02 -1.82 0.83
CA VAL A 58 -7.61 -2.19 0.55
C VAL A 58 -7.03 -1.31 -0.56
N THR A 59 -7.78 -1.07 -1.63
CA THR A 59 -7.34 -0.22 -2.74
C THR A 59 -7.14 1.22 -2.28
N TRP A 60 -8.10 1.77 -1.53
CA TRP A 60 -8.01 3.12 -0.96
C TRP A 60 -6.82 3.25 0.01
N LEU A 61 -6.62 2.30 0.92
CA LEU A 61 -5.48 2.27 1.86
C LEU A 61 -4.14 2.19 1.13
N ARG A 62 -4.03 1.41 0.05
CA ARG A 62 -2.82 1.32 -0.78
C ARG A 62 -2.48 2.67 -1.43
N HIS A 63 -3.48 3.37 -1.97
CA HIS A 63 -3.28 4.71 -2.54
C HIS A 63 -2.91 5.74 -1.47
N LEU A 64 -3.54 5.68 -0.29
CA LEU A 64 -3.21 6.55 0.84
C LEU A 64 -1.79 6.28 1.37
N LEU A 65 -1.37 5.02 1.45
CA LEU A 65 -0.01 4.64 1.83
C LEU A 65 1.03 5.20 0.85
N ALA A 66 0.77 5.10 -0.46
CA ALA A 66 1.64 5.69 -1.49
C ALA A 66 1.70 7.22 -1.39
N ALA A 67 0.57 7.87 -1.10
CA ALA A 67 0.53 9.30 -0.85
C ALA A 67 1.33 9.70 0.41
N ALA A 68 1.16 8.95 1.50
CA ALA A 68 1.88 9.16 2.75
C ALA A 68 3.41 9.05 2.56
N ASP A 69 3.88 8.06 1.80
CA ASP A 69 5.31 7.92 1.47
C ASP A 69 5.81 9.08 0.61
N ARG A 70 5.04 9.52 -0.39
CA ARG A 70 5.39 10.64 -1.26
C ARG A 70 5.57 11.96 -0.50
N PHE A 71 4.69 12.22 0.46
CA PHE A 71 4.71 13.43 1.28
C PHE A 71 5.49 13.28 2.60
N ASP A 72 6.17 12.14 2.81
CA ASP A 72 6.99 11.83 3.98
C ASP A 72 6.22 11.88 5.32
N LEU A 73 4.95 11.47 5.30
CA LEU A 73 4.07 11.40 6.45
C LEU A 73 4.21 10.05 7.16
N GLN A 74 5.34 9.86 7.87
CA GLN A 74 5.72 8.57 8.46
C GLN A 74 4.66 7.98 9.40
N ARG A 75 3.97 8.80 10.20
CA ARG A 75 2.91 8.30 11.09
C ARG A 75 1.69 7.79 10.31
N LEU A 76 1.24 8.52 9.29
CA LEU A 76 0.14 8.07 8.42
C LEU A 76 0.53 6.79 7.69
N LYS A 77 1.80 6.68 7.25
CA LYS A 77 2.35 5.47 6.64
C LYS A 77 2.20 4.26 7.58
N SER A 78 2.64 4.38 8.83
CA SER A 78 2.49 3.30 9.82
C SER A 78 1.03 2.91 10.07
N MET A 79 0.13 3.89 10.16
CA MET A 79 -1.30 3.60 10.38
C MET A 79 -1.94 2.89 9.18
N CYS A 80 -1.55 3.24 7.94
CA CYS A 80 -1.98 2.52 6.75
C CYS A 80 -1.43 1.08 6.73
N GLU A 81 -0.17 0.87 7.13
CA GLU A 81 0.41 -0.48 7.25
C GLU A 81 -0.35 -1.33 8.27
N GLU A 82 -0.67 -0.78 9.44
CA GLU A 82 -1.45 -1.47 10.48
C GLU A 82 -2.83 -1.93 9.97
N ARG A 83 -3.54 -1.06 9.25
CA ARG A 83 -4.84 -1.42 8.66
C ARG A 83 -4.69 -2.48 7.57
N LEU A 84 -3.71 -2.33 6.68
CA LEU A 84 -3.48 -3.30 5.60
C LEU A 84 -3.15 -4.70 6.12
N LEU A 85 -2.51 -4.81 7.29
CA LEU A 85 -2.27 -6.11 7.95
C LEU A 85 -3.57 -6.85 8.29
N GLU A 86 -4.63 -6.13 8.65
CA GLU A 86 -5.93 -6.71 9.01
C GLU A 86 -6.68 -7.26 7.77
N HIS A 87 -6.30 -6.82 6.57
CA HIS A 87 -6.93 -7.22 5.32
C HIS A 87 -6.08 -8.21 4.48
N ILE A 88 -5.02 -8.79 5.03
CA ILE A 88 -4.22 -9.81 4.31
C ILE A 88 -5.03 -11.11 4.19
N ASP A 89 -5.43 -11.42 2.96
CA ASP A 89 -6.07 -12.67 2.55
C ASP A 89 -5.49 -13.17 1.22
N LEU A 90 -5.96 -14.31 0.71
CA LEU A 90 -5.45 -14.89 -0.54
C LEU A 90 -5.69 -14.00 -1.77
N SER A 91 -6.78 -13.21 -1.77
CA SER A 91 -7.12 -12.31 -2.88
C SER A 91 -6.38 -10.99 -2.83
N SER A 92 -6.02 -10.51 -1.62
CA SER A 92 -5.40 -9.20 -1.41
C SER A 92 -3.88 -9.26 -1.24
N VAL A 93 -3.32 -10.41 -0.83
CA VAL A 93 -1.91 -10.52 -0.45
C VAL A 93 -0.94 -10.15 -1.56
N SER A 94 -1.22 -10.48 -2.83
CA SER A 94 -0.37 -10.10 -3.96
C SER A 94 -0.35 -8.59 -4.16
N ALA A 95 -1.53 -7.96 -4.12
CA ALA A 95 -1.71 -6.52 -4.27
C ALA A 95 -1.08 -5.72 -3.12
N ILE A 96 -1.22 -6.20 -1.88
CA ILE A 96 -0.60 -5.60 -0.67
C ILE A 96 0.92 -5.77 -0.72
N LEU A 97 1.41 -6.97 -1.05
CA LEU A 97 2.84 -7.26 -1.16
C LEU A 97 3.51 -6.40 -2.24
N ALA A 98 2.84 -6.16 -3.37
CA ALA A 98 3.34 -5.29 -4.44
C ALA A 98 3.65 -3.88 -3.93
N VAL A 99 2.71 -3.30 -3.18
CA VAL A 99 2.87 -1.96 -2.60
C VAL A 99 3.92 -1.96 -1.50
N ALA A 100 3.97 -2.99 -0.64
CA ALA A 100 4.98 -3.12 0.41
C ALA A 100 6.40 -3.27 -0.16
N ALA A 101 6.55 -3.94 -1.30
CA ALA A 101 7.80 -4.03 -2.04
C ALA A 101 8.22 -2.64 -2.54
N GLN A 102 7.32 -1.96 -3.26
CA GLN A 102 7.58 -0.65 -3.87
C GLN A 102 7.91 0.46 -2.86
N LEU A 103 7.18 0.53 -1.74
CA LEU A 103 7.32 1.58 -0.73
C LEU A 103 8.32 1.25 0.38
N GLN A 104 9.05 0.14 0.24
CA GLN A 104 10.04 -0.34 1.20
C GLN A 104 9.48 -0.52 2.63
N CYS A 105 8.20 -0.89 2.75
CA CYS A 105 7.53 -1.19 4.01
C CYS A 105 7.95 -2.59 4.49
N CYS A 106 9.08 -2.67 5.21
CA CYS A 106 9.64 -3.96 5.65
C CYS A 106 8.68 -4.77 6.53
N GLY A 107 7.92 -4.11 7.42
CA GLY A 107 6.97 -4.79 8.31
C GLY A 107 5.82 -5.45 7.55
N LEU A 108 5.14 -4.68 6.70
CA LEU A 108 4.03 -5.18 5.88
C LEU A 108 4.49 -6.29 4.92
N ARG A 109 5.67 -6.14 4.31
CA ARG A 109 6.26 -7.15 3.44
C ARG A 109 6.50 -8.47 4.17
N GLU A 110 7.11 -8.40 5.35
CA GLU A 110 7.42 -9.59 6.14
C GLU A 110 6.13 -10.32 6.55
N ALA A 111 5.09 -9.59 6.95
CA ALA A 111 3.80 -10.16 7.29
C ALA A 111 3.14 -10.88 6.10
N CYS A 112 3.15 -10.27 4.90
CA CYS A 112 2.67 -10.93 3.69
C CYS A 112 3.45 -12.22 3.38
N LEU A 113 4.77 -12.20 3.52
CA LEU A 113 5.60 -13.38 3.28
C LEU A 113 5.38 -14.49 4.32
N GLU A 114 5.19 -14.15 5.59
CA GLU A 114 4.83 -15.13 6.63
C GLU A 114 3.44 -15.71 6.41
N PHE A 115 2.47 -14.91 5.96
CA PHE A 115 1.15 -15.40 5.56
C PHE A 115 1.28 -16.43 4.43
N LEU A 116 2.00 -16.10 3.36
CA LEU A 116 2.22 -17.00 2.20
C LEU A 116 2.96 -18.29 2.58
N LYS A 117 3.88 -18.22 3.55
CA LYS A 117 4.64 -19.39 4.01
C LYS A 117 3.73 -20.49 4.58
N VAL A 118 2.63 -20.14 5.23
CA VAL A 118 1.72 -21.12 5.88
C VAL A 118 0.77 -21.78 4.88
N GLN A 119 0.49 -21.13 3.74
CA GLN A 119 -0.48 -21.59 2.74
C GLN A 119 -0.09 -22.88 2.03
N SER A 120 -1.07 -23.49 1.36
CA SER A 120 -0.86 -24.69 0.55
C SER A 120 -0.21 -24.35 -0.80
N ALA A 121 0.35 -25.36 -1.48
CA ALA A 121 0.94 -25.18 -2.80
C ALA A 121 -0.09 -24.77 -3.87
N ALA A 122 -1.38 -25.13 -3.69
CA ALA A 122 -2.44 -24.72 -4.59
C ALA A 122 -2.75 -23.23 -4.45
N ASP A 123 -2.90 -22.75 -3.21
CA ASP A 123 -3.19 -21.33 -2.91
C ASP A 123 -2.02 -20.43 -3.33
N LEU A 124 -0.77 -20.89 -3.12
CA LEU A 124 0.42 -20.21 -3.63
C LEU A 124 0.40 -20.10 -5.15
N GLY A 125 -0.02 -21.16 -5.85
CA GLY A 125 -0.16 -21.15 -7.30
C GLY A 125 -1.18 -20.12 -7.80
N GLU A 126 -2.28 -19.94 -7.07
CA GLU A 126 -3.30 -18.93 -7.37
C GLU A 126 -2.75 -17.50 -7.18
N VAL A 127 -2.08 -17.23 -6.05
CA VAL A 127 -1.44 -15.93 -5.80
C VAL A 127 -0.39 -15.61 -6.87
N MET A 128 0.44 -16.60 -7.25
CA MET A 128 1.48 -16.42 -8.26
C MET A 128 0.94 -16.21 -9.67
N ALA A 129 -0.31 -16.60 -9.94
CA ALA A 129 -0.98 -16.36 -11.22
C ALA A 129 -1.62 -14.97 -11.32
N THR A 130 -1.62 -14.18 -10.24
CA THR A 130 -2.14 -12.81 -10.27
C THR A 130 -1.19 -11.85 -10.99
N SER A 131 -1.77 -10.85 -11.67
CA SER A 131 -0.99 -9.82 -12.38
C SER A 131 -0.07 -9.01 -11.47
N ASP A 132 -0.47 -8.79 -10.21
CA ASP A 132 0.36 -8.12 -9.22
C ASP A 132 1.64 -8.91 -8.93
N TRP A 133 1.55 -10.25 -8.87
CA TRP A 133 2.70 -11.12 -8.66
C TRP A 133 3.69 -11.10 -9.83
N GLU A 134 3.17 -11.11 -11.07
CA GLU A 134 4.01 -10.97 -12.26
C GLU A 134 4.80 -9.65 -12.24
N HIS A 135 4.14 -8.56 -11.83
CA HIS A 135 4.78 -7.26 -11.71
C HIS A 135 5.85 -7.24 -10.61
N ILE A 136 5.61 -7.87 -9.46
CA ILE A 136 6.61 -8.04 -8.40
C ILE A 136 7.81 -8.81 -8.93
N GLY A 137 7.58 -9.93 -9.63
CA GLY A 137 8.67 -10.74 -10.18
C GLY A 137 9.55 -9.99 -11.19
N ALA A 138 8.96 -9.08 -11.95
CA ALA A 138 9.68 -8.24 -12.90
C ALA A 138 10.44 -7.06 -12.24
N THR A 139 9.89 -6.50 -11.16
CA THR A 139 10.39 -5.26 -10.54
C THR A 139 11.28 -5.48 -9.32
N ASP A 140 10.98 -6.46 -8.48
CA ASP A 140 11.69 -6.73 -7.22
C ASP A 140 11.97 -8.22 -7.02
N HIS A 141 13.14 -8.63 -7.50
CA HIS A 141 13.64 -10.01 -7.37
C HIS A 141 13.95 -10.40 -5.91
N SER A 142 14.09 -9.43 -4.99
CA SER A 142 14.41 -9.71 -3.60
C SER A 142 13.25 -10.40 -2.87
N VAL A 143 12.01 -10.08 -3.26
CA VAL A 143 10.78 -10.67 -2.70
C VAL A 143 10.70 -12.15 -3.03
N LEU A 144 10.99 -12.53 -4.29
CA LEU A 144 11.04 -13.92 -4.73
C LEU A 144 12.09 -14.72 -3.94
N ASN A 145 13.31 -14.18 -3.82
CA ASN A 145 14.39 -14.84 -3.08
C ASN A 145 14.04 -15.03 -1.59
N GLN A 146 13.38 -14.05 -0.96
CA GLN A 146 12.94 -14.16 0.42
C GLN A 146 11.82 -15.20 0.60
N LEU A 147 10.85 -15.24 -0.32
CA LEU A 147 9.82 -16.27 -0.29
C LEU A 147 10.43 -17.67 -0.45
N ILE A 148 11.32 -17.86 -1.42
CA ILE A 148 12.02 -19.14 -1.64
C ILE A 148 12.78 -19.56 -0.39
N ALA A 149 13.52 -18.64 0.24
CA ALA A 149 14.25 -18.92 1.49
C ALA A 149 13.30 -19.32 2.63
N LYS A 150 12.17 -18.61 2.78
CA LYS A 150 11.15 -18.92 3.80
C LYS A 150 10.48 -20.27 3.57
N LEU A 151 10.17 -20.62 2.33
CA LEU A 151 9.63 -21.93 1.97
C LEU A 151 10.66 -23.06 2.18
N ALA A 152 11.93 -22.81 1.84
CA ALA A 152 13.01 -23.78 2.07
C ALA A 152 13.25 -24.06 3.57
N SER A 153 13.02 -23.06 4.44
CA SER A 153 13.11 -23.23 5.90
C SER A 153 11.91 -23.95 6.54
N LYS A 154 10.87 -24.29 5.76
CA LYS A 154 9.70 -25.07 6.21
C LYS A 154 9.96 -26.58 6.19
N VAL A 155 11.10 -27.03 5.63
CA VAL A 155 11.56 -28.43 5.55
C VAL A 155 12.48 -28.76 6.72
#